data_AF-A0A9P0LB04-F1
#
_entry.id   AF-A0A9P0LB04-F1
#
_cell.length_a   1.000
_cell.length_b   1.000
_cell.length_c   1.000
_cell.angle_alpha   90.00
_cell.angle_beta   90.00
_cell.angle_gamma   90.00
#
_symmetry.space_group_name_H-M   'P 1'
#
loop_
_entity.id
_entity.type
_entity.pdbx_description
1 polymer ?
#
loop_
_entity_poly.entity_id
_entity_poly.type
_entity_poly.pdbx_seq_one_letter_code
_entity_poly.pdbx_strand_id
1 'polypeptide(L)'
;MLMHPAQPITIYDVAELIGKAFPQAFTPLNIQKGFKVAGLYPFDENIFQDHEFLASYVTDRPLIEKSNSSSDALPSASADGLPSTSSDTFLVSCTSSEQDQSVITPETLRPFPKAPMRKRTGGRPKGKSRILTDTPEKEELERKRDLKTIKNVTKNLSKKDQKVKVTVKKRALDSSESESIPSLSSGEHETWEDIISEDREWLEIGTLQQLNEDYQFDRGDFVLVKVSGKKTIKYYVGEIISIGDENELRYLRRVNNTDKFVNDSAETYDFCPTDLVCKLPQPKTLKGTARHSSLLYFEVNFDNYNVS
;
A
#
# COMPACT_ATOMS: atom_id res chain seq x y z
N MET A 1 -29.65 11.39 -7.21
CA MET A 1 -29.36 11.76 -5.80
C MET A 1 -30.63 12.22 -5.08
N LEU A 2 -31.69 11.40 -5.03
CA LEU A 2 -32.98 11.79 -4.42
C LEU A 2 -33.22 11.19 -3.03
N MET A 3 -32.45 10.18 -2.61
CA MET A 3 -32.80 9.39 -1.43
C MET A 3 -32.25 9.95 -0.10
N HIS A 4 -31.20 10.78 -0.12
CA HIS A 4 -30.53 11.28 1.11
C HIS A 4 -30.00 12.71 0.96
N PRO A 5 -30.88 13.73 0.85
CA PRO A 5 -30.44 15.12 0.76
C PRO A 5 -29.71 15.55 2.05
N ALA A 6 -28.66 16.37 1.90
CA ALA A 6 -27.90 16.96 3.00
C ALA A 6 -27.19 15.97 3.96
N GLN A 7 -27.08 14.70 3.59
CA GLN A 7 -26.25 13.74 4.30
C GLN A 7 -24.87 13.65 3.64
N PRO A 8 -23.76 13.81 4.40
CA PRO A 8 -22.43 13.61 3.86
C PRO A 8 -22.22 12.14 3.53
N ILE A 9 -21.82 11.84 2.30
CA ILE A 9 -21.43 10.49 1.88
C ILE A 9 -20.13 10.13 2.61
N THR A 10 -20.14 9.00 3.31
CA THR A 10 -18.94 8.45 3.96
C THR A 10 -18.12 7.59 3.00
N ILE A 11 -16.87 7.31 3.35
CA ILE A 11 -16.02 6.42 2.54
C ILE A 11 -16.60 5.01 2.37
N TYR A 12 -17.42 4.55 3.33
CA TYR A 12 -18.09 3.24 3.27
C TYR A 12 -19.27 3.28 2.31
N ASP A 13 -20.04 4.36 2.32
CA ASP A 13 -21.15 4.57 1.37
C ASP A 13 -20.61 4.62 -0.06
N VAL A 14 -19.47 5.28 -0.30
CA VAL A 14 -18.81 5.28 -1.62
C VAL A 14 -18.46 3.85 -2.05
N ALA A 15 -17.87 3.05 -1.17
CA ALA A 15 -17.51 1.68 -1.49
C ALA A 15 -18.75 0.82 -1.83
N GLU A 16 -19.84 0.97 -1.08
CA GLU A 16 -21.10 0.26 -1.35
C GLU A 16 -21.75 0.70 -2.67
N LEU A 17 -21.77 2.01 -2.94
CA LEU A 17 -22.28 2.57 -4.19
C LEU A 17 -21.49 2.06 -5.40
N ILE A 18 -20.15 2.04 -5.29
CA ILE A 18 -19.29 1.50 -6.34
C ILE A 18 -19.53 -0.01 -6.49
N GLY A 19 -19.65 -0.76 -5.40
CA GLY A 19 -19.94 -2.19 -5.44
C GLY A 19 -21.23 -2.53 -6.20
N LYS A 20 -22.24 -1.65 -6.16
CA LYS A 20 -23.49 -1.79 -6.92
C LYS A 20 -23.36 -1.29 -8.37
N ALA A 21 -22.71 -0.14 -8.58
CA ALA A 21 -22.63 0.51 -9.88
C ALA A 21 -21.61 -0.16 -10.82
N PHE A 22 -20.48 -0.62 -10.29
CA PHE A 22 -19.39 -1.22 -11.06
C PHE A 22 -19.84 -2.43 -11.91
N PRO A 23 -20.47 -3.48 -11.36
CA PRO A 23 -20.89 -4.62 -12.17
C PRO A 23 -21.98 -4.27 -13.19
N GLN A 24 -22.75 -3.20 -12.95
CA GLN A 24 -23.77 -2.73 -13.89
C GLN A 24 -23.16 -1.90 -15.03
N ALA A 25 -22.20 -1.03 -14.72
CA ALA A 25 -21.54 -0.18 -15.71
C ALA A 25 -20.56 -0.98 -16.58
N PHE A 26 -19.74 -1.84 -15.98
CA PHE A 26 -18.70 -2.62 -16.67
C PHE A 26 -19.24 -3.95 -17.24
N THR A 27 -20.41 -3.91 -17.86
CA THR A 27 -20.90 -5.05 -18.65
C THR A 27 -20.36 -4.98 -20.07
N PRO A 28 -20.06 -6.11 -20.73
CA PRO A 28 -19.62 -6.13 -22.12
C PRO A 28 -20.57 -5.36 -23.04
N LEU A 29 -21.88 -5.45 -22.78
CA LEU A 29 -22.92 -4.74 -23.54
C LEU A 29 -22.81 -3.23 -23.39
N ASN A 30 -22.57 -2.70 -22.19
CA ASN A 30 -22.41 -1.26 -21.98
C ASN A 30 -21.09 -0.74 -22.56
N ILE A 31 -20.01 -1.52 -22.43
CA ILE A 31 -18.70 -1.18 -23.01
C ILE A 31 -18.78 -1.14 -24.55
N GLN A 32 -19.38 -2.16 -25.17
CA GLN A 32 -19.60 -2.22 -26.62
C GLN A 32 -20.47 -1.07 -27.12
N LYS A 33 -21.53 -0.70 -26.39
CA LYS A 33 -22.33 0.49 -26.73
C LYS A 33 -21.49 1.77 -26.71
N GLY A 34 -20.59 1.91 -25.73
CA GLY A 34 -19.65 3.05 -25.67
C GLY A 34 -18.74 3.10 -26.90
N PHE A 35 -18.15 1.97 -27.31
CA PHE A 35 -17.34 1.89 -28.52
C PHE A 35 -18.12 2.16 -29.80
N LYS A 36 -19.39 1.73 -29.85
CA LYS A 36 -20.25 1.97 -31.00
C LYS A 36 -20.49 3.46 -31.23
N VAL A 37 -20.68 4.25 -30.17
CA VAL A 37 -20.89 5.71 -30.28
C VAL A 37 -19.65 6.42 -30.86
N ALA A 38 -18.45 5.94 -30.52
CA ALA A 38 -17.21 6.49 -31.03
C ALA A 38 -16.79 5.93 -32.41
N GLY A 39 -17.58 5.03 -33.01
CA GLY A 39 -17.24 4.37 -34.28
C GLY A 39 -16.05 3.40 -34.18
N LEU A 40 -15.67 3.01 -32.96
CA LEU A 40 -14.53 2.12 -32.72
C LEU A 40 -14.92 0.64 -32.88
N TYR A 41 -16.10 0.24 -32.40
CA TYR A 41 -16.59 -1.12 -32.54
C TYR A 41 -18.13 -1.20 -32.58
N PRO A 42 -18.73 -1.73 -33.67
CA PRO A 42 -18.09 -2.00 -34.96
C PRO A 42 -17.41 -0.74 -35.54
N PHE A 43 -16.35 -0.92 -36.32
CA PHE A 43 -15.63 0.20 -36.89
C PHE A 43 -16.52 0.93 -37.90
N ASP A 44 -16.68 2.24 -37.72
CA ASP A 44 -17.44 3.12 -38.60
C ASP A 44 -16.73 4.47 -38.70
N GLU A 45 -16.04 4.69 -39.82
CA GLU A 45 -15.29 5.91 -40.10
C GLU A 45 -16.20 7.12 -40.34
N ASN A 46 -17.44 6.88 -40.77
CA ASN A 46 -18.40 7.92 -41.14
C ASN A 46 -19.39 8.25 -40.00
N ILE A 47 -19.02 7.94 -38.75
CA ILE A 47 -19.92 8.13 -37.61
C ILE A 47 -20.14 9.61 -37.26
N PHE A 48 -19.15 10.45 -37.54
CA PHE A 48 -19.24 11.90 -37.33
C PHE A 48 -19.65 12.59 -38.64
N GLN A 49 -20.55 13.55 -38.54
CA GLN A 49 -20.97 14.35 -39.70
C GLN A 49 -20.13 15.63 -39.79
N ASP A 50 -19.94 16.16 -41.01
CA ASP A 50 -19.15 17.37 -41.26
C ASP A 50 -19.51 18.56 -40.35
N HIS A 51 -20.79 18.68 -39.98
CA HIS A 51 -21.26 19.77 -39.13
C HIS A 51 -20.76 19.68 -37.67
N GLU A 52 -20.36 18.51 -37.19
CA GLU A 52 -19.76 18.32 -35.86
C GLU A 52 -18.32 18.83 -35.80
N PHE A 53 -17.69 19.01 -36.96
CA PHE A 53 -16.36 19.61 -37.11
C PHE A 53 -16.41 21.13 -37.30
N LEU A 54 -17.60 21.78 -37.23
CA LEU A 54 -17.72 23.23 -37.48
C LEU A 54 -16.81 24.11 -36.61
N ALA A 55 -16.54 23.67 -35.37
CA ALA A 55 -15.66 24.40 -34.46
C ALA A 55 -14.18 24.39 -34.87
N SER A 56 -13.70 23.38 -35.62
CA SER A 56 -12.30 23.33 -36.06
C SER A 56 -12.02 24.28 -37.22
N TYR A 57 -13.01 24.62 -38.04
CA TYR A 57 -12.84 25.55 -39.16
C TYR A 57 -12.33 26.93 -38.74
N VAL A 58 -12.64 27.37 -37.52
CA VAL A 58 -12.15 28.65 -37.00
C VAL A 58 -10.63 28.65 -36.79
N THR A 59 -10.03 27.47 -36.63
CA THR A 59 -8.60 27.28 -36.45
C THR A 59 -7.86 26.85 -37.71
N ASP A 60 -8.57 26.65 -38.83
CA ASP A 60 -7.96 26.27 -40.09
C ASP A 60 -7.01 27.37 -40.56
N ARG A 61 -5.72 27.01 -40.66
CA ARG A 61 -4.70 27.88 -41.23
C ARG A 61 -4.48 27.45 -42.67
N PRO A 62 -4.38 28.38 -43.63
CA PRO A 62 -4.09 28.03 -45.00
C PRO A 62 -2.81 27.20 -45.05
N LEU A 63 -2.86 26.05 -45.72
CA LEU A 63 -1.70 25.21 -45.96
C LEU A 63 -0.72 26.05 -46.78
N ILE A 64 0.40 26.43 -46.15
CA ILE A 64 1.52 27.02 -46.90
C ILE A 64 2.09 25.87 -47.72
N GLU A 65 1.72 25.81 -49.00
CA GLU A 65 2.38 24.94 -49.96
C GLU A 65 3.85 25.39 -50.04
N LYS A 66 4.71 24.70 -49.29
CA LYS A 66 6.15 24.77 -49.53
C LYS A 66 6.39 24.07 -50.86
N SER A 67 6.50 24.86 -51.92
CA SER A 67 7.01 24.39 -53.21
C SER A 67 8.28 23.59 -52.99
N ASN A 68 8.27 22.35 -53.46
CA ASN A 68 9.30 21.33 -53.29
C ASN A 68 10.74 21.84 -53.49
N SER A 69 11.59 21.62 -52.48
CA SER A 69 12.97 21.19 -52.70
C SER A 69 13.30 20.12 -51.68
N SER A 70 13.60 18.93 -52.18
CA SER A 70 14.07 17.74 -51.49
C SER A 70 15.17 18.01 -50.47
N SER A 71 14.92 17.72 -49.20
CA SER A 71 15.84 17.02 -48.30
C SER A 71 15.13 16.68 -46.98
N ASP A 72 15.32 15.44 -46.54
CA ASP A 72 14.92 14.92 -45.23
C ASP A 72 15.38 15.86 -44.10
N ALA A 73 14.43 16.46 -43.40
CA ALA A 73 14.66 17.00 -42.05
C ALA A 73 13.31 17.17 -41.32
N LEU A 74 13.12 16.35 -40.28
CA LEU A 74 12.20 16.61 -39.18
C LEU A 74 12.38 18.05 -38.67
N PRO A 75 11.32 18.88 -38.56
CA PRO A 75 11.38 20.05 -37.72
C PRO A 75 11.17 19.63 -36.27
N SER A 76 12.30 19.57 -35.57
CA SER A 76 12.42 19.69 -34.13
C SER A 76 11.94 21.07 -33.67
N ALA A 77 11.47 21.09 -32.41
CA ALA A 77 11.52 22.20 -31.47
C ALA A 77 10.30 23.16 -31.37
N SER A 78 9.52 22.89 -30.31
CA SER A 78 9.25 23.79 -29.17
C SER A 78 8.63 25.17 -29.42
N ALA A 79 7.48 25.40 -28.77
CA ALA A 79 7.28 26.59 -27.94
C ALA A 79 6.20 26.30 -26.88
N ASP A 80 6.59 26.45 -25.62
CA ASP A 80 5.69 26.57 -24.48
C ASP A 80 4.62 27.64 -24.73
N GLY A 81 3.36 27.27 -24.55
CA GLY A 81 2.22 28.17 -24.56
C GLY A 81 1.30 27.85 -23.39
N LEU A 82 1.49 28.56 -22.28
CA LEU A 82 0.52 28.62 -21.18
C LEU A 82 -0.88 28.96 -21.73
N PRO A 83 -1.97 28.35 -21.24
CA PRO A 83 -3.30 28.84 -21.54
C PRO A 83 -3.48 30.20 -20.83
N SER A 84 -3.48 31.27 -21.62
CA SER A 84 -3.91 32.59 -21.16
C SER A 84 -5.42 32.52 -20.88
N THR A 85 -5.81 32.61 -19.61
CA THR A 85 -7.22 32.75 -19.22
C THR A 85 -7.66 34.16 -19.61
N SER A 86 -8.29 34.29 -20.77
CA SER A 86 -9.10 35.46 -21.09
C SER A 86 -10.29 35.48 -20.12
N SER A 87 -10.25 36.45 -19.20
CA SER A 87 -11.39 36.79 -18.36
C SER A 87 -12.37 37.56 -19.24
N ASP A 88 -13.31 36.86 -19.87
CA ASP A 88 -14.44 37.53 -20.54
C ASP A 88 -15.44 37.98 -19.48
N THR A 89 -15.21 39.17 -18.94
CA THR A 89 -16.25 39.96 -18.26
C THR A 89 -17.22 40.48 -19.31
N PHE A 90 -18.27 39.72 -19.59
CA PHE A 90 -19.49 40.25 -20.20
C PHE A 90 -20.16 41.20 -19.21
N LEU A 91 -19.83 42.48 -19.27
CA LEU A 91 -20.60 43.55 -18.62
C LEU A 91 -21.91 43.74 -19.39
N VAL A 92 -22.93 42.99 -18.99
CA VAL A 92 -24.31 43.26 -19.39
C VAL A 92 -24.79 44.46 -18.58
N SER A 93 -24.80 45.63 -19.22
CA SER A 93 -25.53 46.81 -18.72
C SER A 93 -27.02 46.61 -19.01
N CYS A 94 -27.81 46.36 -17.97
CA CYS A 94 -29.26 46.51 -18.02
C CYS A 94 -29.64 47.68 -17.11
N THR A 95 -29.80 48.86 -17.70
CA THR A 95 -30.53 49.95 -17.06
C THR A 95 -32.01 49.77 -17.37
N SER A 96 -32.84 49.63 -16.32
CA SER A 96 -34.11 50.36 -16.18
C SER A 96 -34.99 49.81 -15.06
N SER A 97 -35.57 50.76 -14.33
CA SER A 97 -36.84 50.69 -13.59
C SER A 97 -36.80 50.13 -12.18
N GLU A 98 -36.68 51.06 -11.23
CA GLU A 98 -37.31 50.97 -9.91
C GLU A 98 -38.78 50.56 -10.07
N GLN A 99 -39.09 49.29 -9.79
CA GLN A 99 -40.37 48.93 -9.21
C GLN A 99 -40.12 47.90 -8.12
N ASP A 100 -40.77 48.17 -7.00
CA ASP A 100 -40.77 47.47 -5.72
C ASP A 100 -41.34 46.05 -5.87
N GLN A 101 -40.62 45.19 -6.59
CA GLN A 101 -40.90 43.77 -6.63
C GLN A 101 -39.90 43.07 -5.72
N SER A 102 -40.40 42.55 -4.60
CA SER A 102 -39.64 41.65 -3.74
C SER A 102 -39.07 40.53 -4.61
N VAL A 103 -37.77 40.59 -4.90
CA VAL A 103 -37.09 39.60 -5.74
C VAL A 103 -37.18 38.26 -5.03
N ILE A 104 -38.11 37.41 -5.47
CA ILE A 104 -38.27 36.06 -4.95
C ILE A 104 -37.08 35.25 -5.46
N THR A 105 -36.16 34.92 -4.57
CA THR A 105 -35.00 34.08 -4.92
C THR A 105 -35.43 32.61 -4.99
N PRO A 106 -34.78 31.78 -5.83
CA PRO A 106 -35.06 30.35 -5.83
C PRO A 106 -34.89 29.70 -4.44
N GLU A 107 -34.04 30.28 -3.58
CA GLU A 107 -33.89 29.87 -2.17
C GLU A 107 -35.16 30.13 -1.33
N THR A 108 -35.97 31.15 -1.65
CA THR A 108 -37.24 31.42 -0.94
C THR A 108 -38.35 30.43 -1.31
N LEU A 109 -38.34 29.90 -2.54
CA LEU A 109 -39.36 28.94 -3.01
C LEU A 109 -39.03 27.49 -2.65
N ARG A 110 -37.75 27.13 -2.67
CA ARG A 110 -37.28 25.79 -2.35
C ARG A 110 -35.95 25.87 -1.61
N PRO A 111 -35.98 26.08 -0.27
CA PRO A 111 -34.75 26.16 0.50
C PRO A 111 -33.97 24.85 0.37
N PHE A 112 -32.67 24.96 0.09
CA PHE A 112 -31.82 23.78 -0.03
C PHE A 112 -31.73 23.06 1.32
N PRO A 113 -31.79 21.72 1.33
CA PRO A 113 -31.56 20.96 2.54
C PRO A 113 -30.13 21.23 3.03
N LYS A 114 -29.99 21.77 4.25
CA LYS A 114 -28.68 22.12 4.85
C LYS A 114 -28.12 20.93 5.64
N ALA A 115 -26.83 20.66 5.45
CA ALA A 115 -26.17 19.56 6.15
C ALA A 115 -26.09 19.81 7.67
N PRO A 116 -26.19 18.75 8.51
CA PRO A 116 -26.07 18.88 9.95
C PRO A 116 -24.67 19.37 10.36
N MET A 117 -24.57 19.98 11.55
CA MET A 117 -23.31 20.48 12.08
C MET A 117 -22.25 19.35 12.10
N ARG A 118 -21.08 19.62 11.51
CA ARG A 118 -19.97 18.64 11.52
C ARG A 118 -19.57 18.33 12.96
N LYS A 119 -19.44 17.05 13.27
CA LYS A 119 -18.89 16.61 14.57
C LYS A 119 -17.46 17.14 14.68
N ARG A 120 -17.15 17.86 15.77
CA ARG A 120 -15.77 18.21 16.11
C ARG A 120 -15.11 16.96 16.68
N THR A 121 -14.48 16.15 15.83
CA THR A 121 -13.64 15.07 16.31
C THR A 121 -12.46 15.71 17.05
N GLY A 122 -12.22 15.31 18.30
CA GLY A 122 -11.14 15.80 19.14
C GLY A 122 -9.78 15.43 18.54
N GLY A 123 -9.38 16.16 17.50
CA GLY A 123 -8.07 16.06 16.91
C GLY A 123 -7.01 16.49 17.91
N ARG A 124 -5.75 16.12 17.61
CA ARG A 124 -4.61 16.55 18.41
C ARG A 124 -4.65 18.07 18.57
N PRO A 125 -4.45 18.62 19.78
CA PRO A 125 -4.45 20.07 19.97
C PRO A 125 -3.46 20.71 18.99
N LYS A 126 -3.91 21.77 18.31
CA LYS A 126 -3.06 22.53 17.40
C LYS A 126 -1.87 23.07 18.20
N GLY A 127 -0.66 22.92 17.67
CA GLY A 127 0.54 23.51 18.27
C GLY A 127 0.41 25.03 18.33
N LYS A 128 0.91 25.65 19.41
CA LYS A 128 1.06 27.10 19.51
C LYS A 128 2.33 27.52 18.76
N SER A 129 2.35 28.74 18.21
CA SER A 129 3.56 29.34 17.65
C SER A 129 4.65 29.45 18.72
N ARG A 130 5.89 29.09 18.41
CA ARG A 130 6.93 28.88 19.41
C ARG A 130 8.35 29.13 18.88
N ILE A 131 9.23 29.73 19.69
CA ILE A 131 10.62 30.04 19.33
C ILE A 131 11.55 28.97 19.90
N LEU A 132 12.04 28.09 19.02
CA LEU A 132 12.66 26.80 19.38
C LEU A 132 14.06 26.91 20.04
N THR A 133 14.57 28.11 20.28
CA THR A 133 15.92 28.35 20.83
C THR A 133 15.92 28.63 22.34
N ASP A 134 14.76 28.75 22.97
CA ASP A 134 14.69 29.04 24.40
C ASP A 134 14.84 27.76 25.24
N THR A 135 15.74 27.78 26.22
CA THR A 135 16.04 26.66 27.15
C THR A 135 14.82 26.03 27.85
N PRO A 136 13.79 26.76 28.32
CA PRO A 136 12.62 26.13 28.95
C PRO A 136 11.78 25.29 27.97
N GLU A 137 11.84 25.60 26.67
CA GLU A 137 11.04 24.92 25.66
C GLU A 137 11.63 23.61 25.18
N LYS A 138 12.97 23.53 25.20
CA LYS A 138 13.73 22.31 24.95
C LYS A 138 13.45 21.28 26.03
N GLU A 139 13.47 21.69 27.30
CA GLU A 139 13.16 20.83 28.45
C GLU A 139 11.70 20.33 28.44
N GLU A 140 10.74 21.17 28.05
CA GLU A 140 9.35 20.74 27.90
C GLU A 140 9.17 19.70 26.77
N LEU A 141 9.92 19.80 25.68
CA LEU A 141 9.87 18.82 24.58
C LEU A 141 10.44 17.47 24.98
N GLU A 142 11.54 17.47 25.72
CA GLU A 142 12.23 16.28 26.21
C GLU A 142 11.33 15.50 27.18
N ARG A 143 10.79 16.18 28.20
CA ARG A 143 9.80 15.60 29.12
C ARG A 143 8.56 15.05 28.39
N LYS A 144 8.09 15.71 27.32
CA LYS A 144 6.99 15.21 26.48
C LYS A 144 7.37 13.95 25.68
N ARG A 145 8.64 13.75 25.32
CA ARG A 145 9.11 12.49 24.71
C ARG A 145 9.16 11.37 25.75
N ASP A 146 9.75 11.62 26.92
CA ASP A 146 9.93 10.59 27.95
C ASP A 146 8.58 10.06 28.46
N LEU A 147 7.62 10.96 28.70
CA LEU A 147 6.26 10.59 29.08
C LEU A 147 5.54 9.73 28.02
N LYS A 148 5.89 9.85 26.72
CA LYS A 148 5.34 8.98 25.68
C LYS A 148 5.99 7.60 25.70
N THR A 149 7.31 7.54 25.91
CA THR A 149 8.05 6.30 26.03
C THR A 149 7.50 5.46 27.19
N ILE A 150 7.33 6.08 28.37
CA ILE A 150 6.75 5.44 29.56
C ILE A 150 5.31 4.95 29.30
N LYS A 151 4.48 5.77 28.66
CA LYS A 151 3.09 5.39 28.30
C LYS A 151 3.01 4.23 27.30
N ASN A 152 3.99 4.08 26.41
CA ASN A 152 4.02 3.00 25.43
C ASN A 152 4.44 1.68 26.08
N VAL A 153 5.46 1.71 26.95
CA VAL A 153 5.91 0.55 27.71
C VAL A 153 4.79 0.02 28.63
N THR A 154 4.15 0.92 29.40
CA THR A 154 3.04 0.55 30.29
C THR A 154 1.81 0.01 29.56
N LYS A 155 1.46 0.56 28.39
CA LYS A 155 0.37 0.01 27.57
C LYS A 155 0.69 -1.39 27.05
N ASN A 156 1.94 -1.67 26.70
CA ASN A 156 2.35 -2.98 26.20
C ASN A 156 2.34 -4.05 27.30
N LEU A 157 2.67 -3.67 28.54
CA LEU A 157 2.55 -4.53 29.72
C LEU A 157 1.07 -4.86 30.01
N SER A 158 0.19 -3.85 30.05
CA SER A 158 -1.24 -4.05 30.37
C SER A 158 -2.03 -4.89 29.34
N LYS A 159 -1.58 -4.94 28.08
CA LYS A 159 -2.20 -5.77 27.04
C LYS A 159 -1.87 -7.25 27.17
N LYS A 160 -0.80 -7.60 27.89
CA LYS A 160 -0.39 -8.99 28.14
C LYS A 160 -1.21 -9.63 29.26
N ASP A 161 -1.69 -8.82 30.21
CA ASP A 161 -2.46 -9.29 31.37
C ASP A 161 -3.96 -9.49 31.11
N GLN A 162 -4.53 -8.98 30.01
CA GLN A 162 -5.97 -9.13 29.73
C GLN A 162 -6.39 -10.47 29.13
N LYS A 163 -5.48 -11.44 28.93
CA LYS A 163 -5.81 -12.73 28.31
C LYS A 163 -6.05 -13.90 29.28
N VAL A 164 -6.06 -13.66 30.59
CA VAL A 164 -6.37 -14.70 31.58
C VAL A 164 -7.53 -14.24 32.49
N LYS A 165 -8.77 -14.43 32.02
CA LYS A 165 -9.92 -14.51 32.92
C LYS A 165 -9.89 -15.89 33.58
N VAL A 166 -9.42 -15.97 34.82
CA VAL A 166 -9.67 -17.14 35.68
C VAL A 166 -10.73 -16.78 36.72
N THR A 167 -11.70 -17.66 36.81
CA THR A 167 -12.78 -17.71 37.80
C THR A 167 -12.25 -17.75 39.24
N VAL A 168 -12.88 -16.90 40.04
CA VAL A 168 -12.80 -16.69 41.50
C VAL A 168 -12.66 -17.97 42.35
N LYS A 169 -11.79 -17.92 43.37
CA LYS A 169 -12.15 -18.20 44.78
C LYS A 169 -11.15 -17.62 45.79
N LYS A 170 -11.74 -17.00 46.82
CA LYS A 170 -11.19 -16.25 47.96
C LYS A 170 -10.25 -17.06 48.89
N ARG A 171 -9.25 -16.39 49.48
CA ARG A 171 -9.06 -16.19 50.94
C ARG A 171 -7.95 -15.15 51.21
N ALA A 172 -7.91 -14.67 52.45
CA ALA A 172 -7.53 -13.33 52.91
C ALA A 172 -6.15 -13.23 53.61
N LEU A 173 -5.82 -11.98 54.00
CA LEU A 173 -4.84 -11.53 55.02
C LEU A 173 -3.35 -11.55 54.58
N ASP A 174 -2.43 -10.62 54.90
CA ASP A 174 -2.32 -9.21 55.35
C ASP A 174 -0.79 -8.90 55.42
N SER A 175 -0.39 -7.62 55.53
CA SER A 175 0.88 -7.10 56.10
C SER A 175 2.16 -6.98 55.23
N SER A 176 2.35 -5.73 54.74
CA SER A 176 3.51 -4.79 54.79
C SER A 176 5.00 -5.20 54.75
N GLU A 177 5.74 -4.38 53.98
CA GLU A 177 7.16 -3.91 54.12
C GLU A 177 8.29 -4.93 53.89
N SER A 178 9.50 -4.61 53.44
CA SER A 178 10.17 -3.57 52.64
C SER A 178 11.65 -3.99 52.60
N GLU A 179 12.36 -3.86 51.46
CA GLU A 179 13.84 -3.96 51.32
C GLU A 179 14.46 -5.34 51.68
N SER A 180 15.53 -5.90 51.12
CA SER A 180 16.63 -5.48 50.25
C SER A 180 17.36 -6.77 49.74
N ILE A 181 18.17 -6.64 48.68
CA ILE A 181 19.08 -7.63 48.02
C ILE A 181 20.09 -8.19 49.06
N PRO A 182 20.54 -9.49 49.11
CA PRO A 182 21.45 -10.08 48.10
C PRO A 182 21.56 -11.63 47.92
N SER A 183 22.10 -11.96 46.75
CA SER A 183 22.91 -13.12 46.29
C SER A 183 23.12 -14.41 47.12
N LEU A 184 23.06 -15.50 46.33
CA LEU A 184 23.90 -16.71 46.29
C LEU A 184 23.44 -18.02 47.01
N SER A 185 23.06 -18.97 46.14
CA SER A 185 23.53 -20.36 46.06
C SER A 185 22.68 -21.51 46.63
N SER A 186 22.38 -22.42 45.68
CA SER A 186 22.24 -23.88 45.74
C SER A 186 20.97 -24.50 46.31
N GLY A 187 20.18 -25.06 45.39
CA GLY A 187 19.07 -25.98 45.62
C GLY A 187 18.30 -26.17 44.31
N GLU A 188 18.77 -27.11 43.51
CA GLU A 188 18.33 -27.45 42.15
C GLU A 188 16.80 -27.63 42.03
N HIS A 189 16.18 -26.89 41.10
CA HIS A 189 14.97 -27.29 40.38
C HIS A 189 14.81 -26.44 39.12
N GLU A 190 15.51 -26.88 38.07
CA GLU A 190 15.36 -26.64 36.63
C GLU A 190 14.69 -25.32 36.19
N THR A 191 15.54 -24.42 35.70
CA THR A 191 15.19 -23.07 35.24
C THR A 191 14.95 -23.11 33.72
N TRP A 192 14.06 -22.24 33.23
CA TRP A 192 13.67 -22.08 31.83
C TRP A 192 14.83 -21.67 30.89
N GLU A 193 16.04 -21.55 31.42
CA GLU A 193 17.27 -21.28 30.68
C GLU A 193 17.90 -22.57 30.11
N ASP A 194 17.57 -23.77 30.62
CA ASP A 194 18.08 -25.03 30.05
C ASP A 194 17.34 -25.43 28.76
N ILE A 195 16.04 -25.11 28.65
CA ILE A 195 15.24 -25.32 27.42
C ILE A 195 15.64 -24.31 26.32
N ILE A 196 16.17 -23.14 26.70
CA ILE A 196 16.63 -22.11 25.75
C ILE A 196 18.11 -22.30 25.38
N SER A 197 18.85 -23.15 26.11
CA SER A 197 20.28 -23.39 25.87
C SER A 197 20.56 -24.60 24.99
N GLU A 198 19.61 -25.53 24.80
CA GLU A 198 19.75 -26.65 23.85
C GLU A 198 19.45 -26.27 22.38
N ASP A 199 18.66 -25.21 22.13
CA ASP A 199 18.52 -24.63 20.77
C ASP A 199 19.68 -23.67 20.42
N ARG A 200 20.70 -23.60 21.29
CA ARG A 200 21.93 -22.82 21.13
C ARG A 200 23.07 -23.65 20.51
N GLU A 201 22.77 -24.68 19.74
CA GLU A 201 23.69 -25.26 18.74
C GLU A 201 23.69 -24.40 17.45
N TRP A 202 23.90 -23.09 17.61
CA TRP A 202 24.17 -22.15 16.52
C TRP A 202 25.67 -22.14 16.20
N LEU A 203 26.18 -23.30 15.76
CA LEU A 203 27.50 -23.43 15.17
C LEU A 203 27.36 -23.80 13.69
N GLU A 204 27.96 -22.94 12.86
CA GLU A 204 28.08 -23.01 11.39
C GLU A 204 26.85 -22.62 10.57
N ILE A 205 26.31 -21.41 10.82
CA ILE A 205 25.57 -20.69 9.77
C ILE A 205 26.58 -20.29 8.69
N GLY A 206 26.59 -21.04 7.59
CA GLY A 206 27.33 -20.67 6.39
C GLY A 206 26.92 -19.29 5.92
N THR A 207 27.88 -18.36 5.86
CA THR A 207 27.69 -17.10 5.16
C THR A 207 27.43 -17.39 3.69
N LEU A 208 26.31 -16.90 3.13
CA LEU A 208 25.92 -17.02 1.71
C LEU A 208 26.98 -16.52 0.70
N GLN A 209 28.08 -15.95 1.19
CA GLN A 209 29.18 -15.41 0.42
C GLN A 209 30.21 -16.46 -0.01
N GLN A 210 30.13 -17.70 0.48
CA GLN A 210 31.06 -18.80 0.13
C GLN A 210 30.56 -19.72 -1.00
N LEU A 211 29.46 -19.38 -1.68
CA LEU A 211 28.75 -20.24 -2.64
C LEU A 211 28.79 -19.67 -4.07
N ASN A 212 29.94 -19.14 -4.48
CA ASN A 212 30.10 -18.42 -5.74
C ASN A 212 30.88 -19.19 -6.82
N GLU A 213 31.01 -20.51 -6.67
CA GLU A 213 31.66 -21.37 -7.67
C GLU A 213 30.60 -22.32 -8.28
N ASP A 214 30.25 -22.04 -9.54
CA ASP A 214 29.61 -22.92 -10.52
C ASP A 214 28.46 -23.81 -10.01
N TYR A 215 27.35 -23.20 -9.60
CA TYR A 215 26.15 -23.97 -9.29
C TYR A 215 25.51 -24.54 -10.56
N GLN A 216 25.71 -25.85 -10.77
CA GLN A 216 24.74 -26.67 -11.47
C GLN A 216 23.51 -26.79 -10.57
N PHE A 217 22.39 -26.27 -11.05
CA PHE A 217 21.10 -26.38 -10.38
C PHE A 217 20.40 -27.62 -10.91
N ASP A 218 19.86 -28.43 -10.00
CA ASP A 218 19.10 -29.63 -10.35
C ASP A 218 17.62 -29.46 -9.98
N ARG A 219 16.78 -30.30 -10.59
CA ARG A 219 15.37 -30.40 -10.22
C ARG A 219 15.22 -30.76 -8.73
N GLY A 220 14.38 -30.00 -8.02
CA GLY A 220 14.12 -30.17 -6.59
C GLY A 220 15.05 -29.36 -5.68
N ASP A 221 15.96 -28.56 -6.25
CA ASP A 221 16.77 -27.64 -5.48
C ASP A 221 16.00 -26.38 -5.09
N PHE A 222 16.27 -25.89 -3.89
CA PHE A 222 15.79 -24.59 -3.45
C PHE A 222 16.83 -23.52 -3.79
N VAL A 223 16.37 -22.40 -4.33
CA VAL A 223 17.23 -21.32 -4.81
C VAL A 223 16.70 -19.96 -4.40
N LEU A 224 17.63 -19.00 -4.28
CA LEU A 224 17.30 -17.60 -4.12
C LEU A 224 17.30 -16.92 -5.50
N VAL A 225 16.15 -16.43 -5.92
CA VAL A 225 15.94 -15.78 -7.21
C VAL A 225 15.91 -14.27 -7.02
N LYS A 226 16.71 -13.56 -7.80
CA LYS A 226 16.75 -12.10 -7.85
C LYS A 226 15.77 -11.60 -8.90
N VAL A 227 14.77 -10.83 -8.46
CA VAL A 227 13.81 -10.18 -9.34
C VAL A 227 14.06 -8.68 -9.32
N SER A 228 14.49 -8.13 -10.47
CA SER A 228 14.71 -6.70 -10.63
C SER A 228 13.44 -5.98 -11.07
N GLY A 229 12.92 -5.09 -10.22
CA GLY A 229 11.88 -4.14 -10.58
C GLY A 229 12.47 -2.81 -11.07
N LYS A 230 11.62 -1.88 -11.53
CA LYS A 230 12.04 -0.58 -12.08
C LYS A 230 12.95 0.25 -11.15
N LYS A 231 12.79 0.11 -9.83
CA LYS A 231 13.50 0.91 -8.81
C LYS A 231 14.05 0.08 -7.64
N THR A 232 13.70 -1.19 -7.56
CA THR A 232 13.97 -2.04 -6.39
C THR A 232 14.29 -3.44 -6.85
N ILE A 233 15.30 -4.04 -6.24
CA ILE A 233 15.59 -5.47 -6.38
C ILE A 233 14.93 -6.19 -5.21
N LYS A 234 14.20 -7.25 -5.51
CA LYS A 234 13.64 -8.16 -4.51
C LYS A 234 14.21 -9.55 -4.71
N TYR A 235 14.23 -10.31 -3.64
CA TYR A 235 14.66 -11.70 -3.67
C TYR A 235 13.47 -12.59 -3.30
N TYR A 236 13.41 -13.74 -3.92
CA TYR A 236 12.36 -14.73 -3.70
C TYR A 236 12.99 -16.10 -3.53
N VAL A 237 12.43 -16.90 -2.63
CA VAL A 237 12.84 -18.30 -2.49
C VAL A 237 11.97 -19.15 -3.41
N GLY A 238 12.60 -20.01 -4.21
CA GLY A 238 11.90 -20.89 -5.14
C GLY A 238 12.43 -22.33 -5.10
N GLU A 239 11.57 -23.28 -5.46
CA GLU A 239 11.91 -24.67 -5.72
C GLU A 239 11.95 -24.90 -7.23
N ILE A 240 13.03 -25.49 -7.74
CA ILE A 240 13.19 -25.78 -9.15
C ILE A 240 12.38 -27.02 -9.53
N ILE A 241 11.50 -26.90 -10.53
CA ILE A 241 10.62 -27.99 -10.96
C ILE A 241 11.14 -28.64 -12.23
N SER A 242 11.66 -27.84 -13.15
CA SER A 242 12.20 -28.30 -14.42
C SER A 242 13.41 -27.45 -14.82
N ILE A 243 14.47 -28.11 -15.27
CA ILE A 243 15.65 -27.50 -15.91
C ILE A 243 15.89 -28.26 -17.21
N GLY A 244 15.98 -27.53 -18.32
CA GLY A 244 16.15 -28.11 -19.65
C GLY A 244 15.53 -27.22 -20.73
N ASP A 245 14.48 -27.72 -21.40
CA ASP A 245 13.80 -27.00 -22.48
C ASP A 245 12.95 -25.83 -21.96
N GLU A 246 12.32 -26.02 -20.79
CA GLU A 246 11.51 -25.01 -20.08
C GLU A 246 12.01 -24.95 -18.62
N ASN A 247 12.61 -23.80 -18.28
CA ASN A 247 13.17 -23.54 -16.95
C ASN A 247 12.09 -22.99 -16.05
N GLU A 248 11.47 -23.88 -15.28
CA GLU A 248 10.37 -23.55 -14.39
C GLU A 248 10.75 -23.73 -12.92
N LEU A 249 10.36 -22.77 -12.12
CA LEU A 249 10.44 -22.84 -10.67
C LEU A 249 9.13 -22.42 -10.02
N ARG A 250 8.94 -22.83 -8.78
CA ARG A 250 7.79 -22.47 -7.95
C ARG A 250 8.25 -21.60 -6.80
N TYR A 251 7.70 -20.41 -6.70
CA TYR A 251 8.00 -19.49 -5.60
C TYR A 251 7.32 -19.91 -4.31
N LEU A 252 8.07 -19.86 -3.21
CA LEU A 252 7.56 -20.05 -1.87
C LEU A 252 7.14 -18.70 -1.28
N ARG A 253 6.05 -18.69 -0.50
CA ARG A 253 5.55 -17.47 0.14
C ARG A 253 6.14 -17.28 1.53
N ARG A 254 6.75 -16.13 1.80
CA ARG A 254 7.24 -15.78 3.15
C ARG A 254 6.09 -15.48 4.11
N VAL A 255 6.14 -16.02 5.33
CA VAL A 255 5.12 -15.81 6.38
C VAL A 255 5.48 -14.62 7.26
N ASN A 256 4.65 -13.57 7.27
CA ASN A 256 4.70 -12.46 8.23
C ASN A 256 6.11 -11.90 8.52
N ASN A 257 6.98 -11.81 7.51
CA ASN A 257 8.36 -11.34 7.65
C ASN A 257 9.23 -12.20 8.61
N THR A 258 8.94 -13.48 8.71
CA THR A 258 9.77 -14.48 9.39
C THR A 258 10.57 -15.29 8.36
N ASP A 259 11.54 -16.08 8.79
CA ASP A 259 12.31 -16.97 7.90
C ASP A 259 11.60 -18.31 7.64
N LYS A 260 10.27 -18.26 7.68
CA LYS A 260 9.37 -19.38 7.42
C LYS A 260 8.62 -19.13 6.12
N PHE A 261 8.52 -20.17 5.33
CA PHE A 261 8.00 -20.17 3.98
C PHE A 261 6.90 -21.23 3.86
N VAL A 262 5.89 -20.94 3.04
CA VAL A 262 4.82 -21.89 2.73
C VAL A 262 4.79 -22.13 1.24
N ASN A 263 4.71 -23.41 0.87
CA ASN A 263 4.45 -23.82 -0.49
C ASN A 263 2.93 -23.95 -0.70
N ASP A 264 2.27 -22.81 -0.94
CA ASP A 264 0.82 -22.73 -1.12
C ASP A 264 0.38 -22.60 -2.58
N SER A 265 1.32 -22.32 -3.49
CA SER A 265 1.03 -22.06 -4.90
C SER A 265 1.40 -23.27 -5.75
N ALA A 266 0.43 -23.81 -6.50
CA ALA A 266 0.70 -24.87 -7.48
C ALA A 266 1.29 -24.33 -8.79
N GLU A 267 1.28 -23.01 -8.97
CA GLU A 267 1.76 -22.31 -10.16
C GLU A 267 3.28 -22.39 -10.28
N THR A 268 3.74 -22.61 -11.51
CA THR A 268 5.13 -22.59 -11.92
C THR A 268 5.39 -21.35 -12.76
N TYR A 269 6.63 -20.87 -12.71
CA TYR A 269 7.05 -19.64 -13.36
C TYR A 269 8.37 -19.86 -14.08
N ASP A 270 8.44 -19.31 -15.29
CA ASP A 270 9.68 -19.28 -16.06
C ASP A 270 10.72 -18.41 -15.35
N PHE A 271 11.97 -18.87 -15.36
CA PHE A 271 13.08 -18.09 -14.82
C PHE A 271 14.30 -18.09 -15.74
N CYS A 272 15.09 -17.02 -15.64
CA CYS A 272 16.38 -16.95 -16.31
C CYS A 272 17.48 -17.45 -15.38
N PRO A 273 18.40 -18.33 -15.83
CA PRO A 273 19.51 -18.82 -15.00
C PRO A 273 20.38 -17.70 -14.41
N THR A 274 20.46 -16.54 -15.08
CA THR A 274 21.20 -15.36 -14.59
C THR A 274 20.58 -14.71 -13.35
N ASP A 275 19.30 -14.97 -13.08
CA ASP A 275 18.58 -14.42 -11.94
C ASP A 275 18.78 -15.27 -10.67
N LEU A 276 19.35 -16.48 -10.80
CA LEU A 276 19.67 -17.32 -9.66
C LEU A 276 20.92 -16.78 -8.94
N VAL A 277 20.75 -16.48 -7.66
CA VAL A 277 21.82 -15.91 -6.82
C VAL A 277 22.64 -17.02 -6.18
N CYS A 278 21.95 -17.98 -5.56
CA CYS A 278 22.58 -19.07 -4.83
C CYS A 278 21.61 -20.24 -4.61
N LYS A 279 22.19 -21.42 -4.40
CA LYS A 279 21.47 -22.59 -3.90
C LYS A 279 21.29 -22.49 -2.40
N LEU A 280 20.08 -22.77 -1.94
CA LEU A 280 19.71 -22.83 -0.53
C LEU A 280 19.83 -24.27 -0.02
N PRO A 281 20.10 -24.48 1.28
CA PRO A 281 20.05 -25.80 1.87
C PRO A 281 18.63 -26.37 1.80
N GLN A 282 18.51 -27.69 1.97
CA GLN A 282 17.20 -28.33 2.04
C GLN A 282 16.40 -27.79 3.25
N PRO A 283 15.13 -27.39 3.06
CA PRO A 283 14.34 -26.80 4.13
C PRO A 283 13.97 -27.84 5.19
N LYS A 284 13.96 -27.41 6.44
CA LYS A 284 13.45 -28.21 7.56
C LYS A 284 11.96 -27.91 7.74
N THR A 285 11.17 -28.96 8.00
CA THR A 285 9.76 -28.83 8.37
C THR A 285 9.63 -28.74 9.88
N LEU A 286 8.75 -27.86 10.35
CA LEU A 286 8.47 -27.76 11.79
C LEU A 286 7.64 -28.97 12.23
N LYS A 287 8.20 -29.77 13.15
CA LYS A 287 7.46 -30.87 13.79
C LYS A 287 6.32 -30.27 14.63
N GLY A 288 5.08 -30.69 14.39
CA GLY A 288 3.92 -30.15 15.10
C GLY A 288 2.58 -30.53 14.47
N THR A 289 1.57 -29.70 14.69
CA THR A 289 0.22 -29.85 14.11
C THR A 289 0.28 -29.81 12.58
N ALA A 290 -0.70 -30.39 11.88
CA ALA A 290 -0.75 -30.38 10.41
C ALA A 290 -0.63 -28.98 9.75
N ARG A 291 -0.98 -27.92 10.48
CA ARG A 291 -0.82 -26.51 10.05
C ARG A 291 0.64 -26.01 10.11
N HIS A 292 1.45 -26.60 10.99
CA HIS A 292 2.86 -26.25 11.17
C HIS A 292 3.79 -27.14 10.33
N SER A 293 3.36 -28.35 9.97
CA SER A 293 4.14 -29.26 9.12
C SER A 293 4.29 -28.79 7.67
N SER A 294 3.42 -27.89 7.19
CA SER A 294 3.53 -27.26 5.87
C SER A 294 4.48 -26.06 5.83
N LEU A 295 5.00 -25.64 6.98
CA LEU A 295 5.96 -24.54 7.07
C LEU A 295 7.38 -25.06 6.86
N LEU A 296 8.07 -24.44 5.90
CA LEU A 296 9.47 -24.67 5.56
C LEU A 296 10.31 -23.56 6.17
N TYR A 297 11.48 -23.88 6.73
CA TYR A 297 12.48 -22.88 7.11
C TYR A 297 13.86 -23.33 6.65
N PHE A 298 14.72 -22.36 6.39
CA PHE A 298 16.10 -22.57 5.96
C PHE A 298 17.03 -22.11 7.08
N GLU A 299 18.11 -22.85 7.33
CA GLU A 299 19.13 -22.47 8.32
C GLU A 299 20.11 -21.44 7.74
N VAL A 300 19.56 -20.39 7.14
CA VAL A 300 20.29 -19.34 6.44
C VAL A 300 19.70 -18.00 6.84
N ASN A 301 20.58 -17.03 7.13
CA ASN A 301 20.17 -15.66 7.41
C ASN A 301 19.86 -14.93 6.11
N PHE A 302 18.62 -14.45 5.98
CA PHE A 302 18.17 -13.65 4.84
C PHE A 302 18.29 -12.13 5.06
N ASP A 303 18.82 -11.67 6.20
CA ASP A 303 18.84 -10.24 6.57
C ASP A 303 19.53 -9.31 5.55
N ASN A 304 20.50 -9.83 4.80
CA ASN A 304 21.20 -9.10 3.74
C ASN A 304 20.39 -9.00 2.43
N TYR A 305 19.28 -9.72 2.32
CA TYR A 305 18.45 -9.82 1.14
C TYR A 305 17.03 -9.34 1.44
N ASN A 306 16.47 -8.51 0.57
CA ASN A 306 15.07 -8.10 0.67
C ASN A 306 14.16 -9.23 0.16
N VAL A 307 14.02 -10.29 0.98
CA VAL A 307 13.25 -11.49 0.65
C VAL A 307 11.77 -11.27 0.90
N SER A 308 10.97 -11.48 -0.15
CA SER A 308 9.52 -11.25 -0.15
C SER A 308 8.70 -12.53 -0.25
#